data_AF-Q2LTP6-F1
#
_entry.id   AF-Q2LTP6-F1
#
_cell.length_a   1.000
_cell.length_b   1.000
_cell.length_c   1.000
_cell.angle_alpha   90.00
_cell.angle_beta   90.00
_cell.angle_gamma   90.00
#
_symmetry.space_group_name_H-M   'P 1'
#
loop_
_entity.id
_entity.type
_entity.pdbx_description
1 polymer ?
#
loop_
_entity_poly.entity_id
_entity_poly.type
_entity_poly.pdbx_seq_one_letter_code
_entity_poly.pdbx_strand_id
1 'polypeptide(L)'
;MVTECRNVSIEGGTYISGKRGEGFLSIPFENLTSITFFHTEGTLKGVIKLRTGSSIELIMKKDNEAYGLTRYGDFQIKLVDLRKIILGTQASRW
;
A
#
# COMPACT_ATOMS: atom_id res chain seq x y z
N MET A 1 5.71 -7.59 -13.84
CA MET A 1 5.15 -8.79 -13.18
C MET A 1 4.18 -8.32 -12.10
N VAL A 2 3.08 -9.05 -11.89
CA VAL A 2 2.09 -8.78 -10.83
C VAL A 2 2.00 -10.05 -9.99
N THR A 3 1.99 -9.90 -8.67
CA THR A 3 1.80 -10.99 -7.72
C THR A 3 0.47 -10.79 -7.01
N GLU A 4 -0.40 -11.78 -7.07
CA GLU A 4 -1.69 -11.76 -6.36
C GLU A 4 -1.51 -12.29 -4.94
N CYS A 5 -1.99 -11.51 -3.97
CA CYS A 5 -1.90 -11.84 -2.56
C CYS A 5 -3.28 -11.69 -1.88
N ARG A 6 -3.52 -12.50 -0.85
CA ARG A 6 -4.64 -12.36 0.10
C ARG A 6 -4.10 -11.91 1.46
N ASN A 7 -4.99 -11.44 2.34
CA ASN A 7 -4.66 -11.00 3.69
C ASN A 7 -3.48 -10.00 3.73
N VAL A 8 -3.51 -9.04 2.81
CA VAL A 8 -2.44 -8.06 2.66
C VAL A 8 -2.38 -7.15 3.89
N SER A 9 -1.18 -6.96 4.43
CA SER A 9 -0.91 -6.03 5.53
C SER A 9 0.39 -5.27 5.29
N ILE A 10 0.56 -4.13 5.95
CA ILE A 10 1.81 -3.37 6.03
C ILE A 10 2.12 -3.20 7.51
N GLU A 11 3.29 -3.67 7.94
CA GLU A 11 3.67 -3.71 9.37
C GLU A 11 2.59 -4.40 10.25
N GLY A 12 1.91 -5.41 9.70
CA GLY A 12 0.80 -6.10 10.37
C GLY A 12 -0.54 -5.35 10.37
N GLY A 13 -0.61 -4.12 9.84
CA GLY A 13 -1.84 -3.32 9.73
C GLY A 13 -2.50 -3.39 8.35
N THR A 14 -3.82 -3.17 8.29
CA THR A 14 -4.61 -3.09 7.04
C THR A 14 -4.83 -1.64 6.58
N TYR A 15 -3.81 -0.80 6.74
CA TYR A 15 -3.83 0.61 6.40
C TYR A 15 -2.48 1.03 5.83
N ILE A 16 -2.47 2.09 5.04
CA ILE A 16 -1.25 2.77 4.64
C ILE A 16 -1.06 3.99 5.52
N SER A 17 0.17 4.26 5.94
CA SER A 17 0.47 5.45 6.73
C SER A 17 1.73 6.16 6.26
N GLY A 18 1.79 7.46 6.53
CA GLY A 18 2.93 8.28 6.16
C GLY A 18 2.73 9.74 6.53
N LYS A 19 3.78 10.54 6.32
CA LYS A 19 3.75 11.98 6.54
C LYS A 19 3.05 12.70 5.39
N ARG A 20 2.26 13.71 5.71
CA ARG A 20 1.69 14.67 4.77
C ARG A 20 1.92 16.07 5.30
N GLY A 21 2.83 16.82 4.67
CA GLY A 21 3.37 18.02 5.29
C GLY A 21 4.00 17.68 6.64
N GLU A 22 3.60 18.41 7.68
CA GLU A 22 4.04 18.16 9.06
C GLU A 22 3.21 17.11 9.81
N GLY A 23 2.06 16.71 9.26
CA GLY A 23 1.16 15.74 9.89
C GLY A 23 1.48 14.29 9.55
N PHE A 24 0.97 13.37 10.35
CA PHE A 24 0.96 11.93 10.07
C PHE A 24 -0.47 11.49 9.74
N LEU A 25 -0.65 10.80 8.62
CA LEU A 25 -1.95 10.34 8.16
C LEU A 25 -1.92 8.82 7.95
N SER A 26 -2.95 8.16 8.45
CA SER A 26 -3.23 6.74 8.19
C SER A 26 -4.53 6.62 7.41
N ILE A 27 -4.52 5.82 6.36
CA ILE A 27 -5.67 5.59 5.48
C ILE A 27 -5.94 4.08 5.39
N PRO A 28 -7.11 3.61 5.86
CA PRO A 28 -7.51 2.20 5.74
C PRO A 28 -7.53 1.71 4.29
N PHE A 29 -7.09 0.47 4.03
CA PHE A 29 -7.08 -0.12 2.68
C PHE A 29 -8.45 -0.16 2.01
N GLU A 30 -9.52 -0.30 2.79
CA GLU A 30 -10.90 -0.25 2.28
C GLU A 30 -11.23 1.06 1.55
N ASN A 31 -10.56 2.16 1.87
CA ASN A 31 -10.80 3.47 1.24
C ASN A 31 -9.94 3.69 -0.01
N LEU A 32 -9.07 2.73 -0.34
CA LEU A 32 -8.07 2.85 -1.40
C LEU A 32 -8.42 1.97 -2.60
N THR A 33 -8.06 2.44 -3.78
CA THR A 33 -8.06 1.63 -5.00
C THR A 33 -6.65 1.16 -5.35
N SER A 34 -5.65 2.03 -5.18
CA SER A 34 -4.26 1.70 -5.46
C SER A 34 -3.29 2.64 -4.76
N ILE A 35 -2.06 2.18 -4.58
CA ILE A 35 -0.93 2.98 -4.10
C ILE A 35 0.18 2.84 -5.13
N THR A 36 0.73 3.95 -5.61
CA THR A 36 1.90 3.96 -6.51
C THR A 36 3.09 4.53 -5.75
N PHE A 37 4.19 3.81 -5.75
CA PHE A 37 5.38 4.14 -4.97
C PHE A 37 6.45 4.73 -5.89
N PHE A 38 7.11 5.78 -5.40
CA PHE A 38 8.20 6.48 -6.06
C PHE A 38 9.33 6.66 -5.07
N HIS A 39 10.49 6.08 -5.36
CA HIS A 39 11.69 6.27 -4.57
C HIS A 39 12.63 7.22 -5.31
N THR A 40 12.79 8.41 -4.75
CA THR A 40 13.63 9.47 -5.33
C THR A 40 14.39 10.16 -4.21
N GLU A 41 15.70 10.39 -4.40
CA GLU A 41 16.54 11.15 -3.45
C GLU A 41 16.46 10.63 -2.00
N GLY A 42 16.39 9.30 -1.84
CA GLY A 42 16.33 8.65 -0.52
C GLY A 42 14.98 8.76 0.19
N THR A 43 13.98 9.37 -0.44
CA THR A 43 12.61 9.52 0.09
C THR A 43 11.65 8.61 -0.67
N LEU A 44 10.88 7.81 0.06
CA LEU A 44 9.80 7.01 -0.51
C LEU A 44 8.50 7.79 -0.45
N LYS A 45 7.96 8.13 -1.63
CA LYS A 45 6.64 8.76 -1.78
C LYS A 45 5.63 7.72 -2.24
N GLY A 46 4.42 7.78 -1.70
CA GLY A 46 3.29 7.00 -2.17
C GLY A 46 2.14 7.89 -2.60
N VAL A 47 1.75 7.77 -3.87
CA VAL A 47 0.55 8.39 -4.42
C VAL A 47 -0.61 7.41 -4.27
N ILE A 48 -1.53 7.75 -3.39
CA ILE A 48 -2.66 6.94 -2.97
C ILE A 48 -3.90 7.41 -3.71
N LYS A 49 -4.49 6.51 -4.50
CA LYS A 49 -5.76 6.75 -5.18
C LYS A 49 -6.89 6.25 -4.29
N LEU A 50 -7.72 7.17 -3.81
CA LEU A 50 -8.90 6.85 -3.01
C LEU A 50 -10.03 6.30 -3.88
N ARG A 51 -10.94 5.54 -3.29
CA ARG A 51 -12.17 5.08 -3.96
C ARG A 51 -13.09 6.22 -4.38
N THR A 52 -13.01 7.37 -3.70
CA THR A 52 -13.75 8.60 -4.06
C THR A 52 -13.24 9.26 -5.35
N GLY A 53 -12.14 8.77 -5.92
CA GLY A 53 -11.51 9.31 -7.13
C GLY A 53 -10.37 10.29 -6.86
N SER A 54 -10.31 10.88 -5.66
CA SER A 54 -9.24 11.79 -5.25
C SER A 54 -7.91 11.05 -5.07
N SER A 55 -6.80 11.79 -5.16
CA SER A 55 -5.45 11.26 -4.87
C SER A 55 -4.77 12.04 -3.76
N ILE A 56 -3.96 11.35 -2.96
CA ILE A 56 -3.20 11.90 -1.84
C ILE A 56 -1.76 11.42 -1.95
N GLU A 57 -0.79 12.32 -1.75
CA GLU A 57 0.63 11.95 -1.61
C GLU A 57 1.01 11.85 -0.12
N LEU A 58 1.71 10.76 0.24
CA LEU A 58 2.32 10.56 1.55
C LEU A 58 3.81 10.25 1.41
N ILE A 59 4.62 10.72 2.36
CA ILE A 59 6.01 10.29 2.55
C ILE A 59 6.00 9.08 3.49
N MET A 60 6.50 7.95 3.02
CA MET A 60 6.45 6.66 3.69
C MET A 60 7.82 6.25 4.22
N LYS A 61 7.83 5.37 5.22
CA LYS A 61 9.07 4.74 5.67
C LYS A 61 9.48 3.66 4.66
N LYS A 62 10.67 3.83 4.07
CA LYS A 62 11.21 2.93 3.04
C LYS A 62 11.40 1.49 3.51
N ASP A 63 11.72 1.32 4.80
CA ASP A 63 12.05 0.05 5.41
C ASP A 63 10.83 -0.71 5.93
N ASN A 64 9.62 -0.11 5.85
CA ASN A 64 8.40 -0.84 6.17
C ASN A 64 8.19 -1.99 5.19
N GLU A 65 7.54 -3.04 5.66
CA GLU A 65 7.30 -4.26 4.93
C GLU A 65 5.81 -4.47 4.67
N ALA A 66 5.50 -4.88 3.45
CA ALA A 66 4.21 -5.40 3.07
C ALA A 66 4.25 -6.92 3.10
N TYR A 67 3.21 -7.52 3.66
CA TYR A 67 3.00 -8.96 3.76
C TYR A 67 1.74 -9.36 3.01
N GLY A 68 1.70 -10.60 2.54
CA GLY A 68 0.49 -11.20 1.99
C GLY A 68 0.66 -12.69 1.72
N LEU A 69 -0.45 -13.38 1.54
CA LEU A 69 -0.48 -14.81 1.25
C LEU A 69 -0.66 -15.04 -0.25
N THR A 70 0.30 -15.70 -0.87
CA THR A 70 0.18 -16.18 -2.25
C THR A 70 -0.34 -17.61 -2.28
N ARG A 71 -0.64 -18.13 -3.48
CA ARG A 71 -1.00 -19.55 -3.65
C ARG A 71 0.11 -20.55 -3.31
N TYR A 72 1.34 -20.07 -3.08
CA TYR A 72 2.52 -20.90 -2.85
C TYR A 72 3.20 -20.65 -1.50
N GLY A 73 2.70 -19.70 -0.70
CA GLY A 73 3.28 -19.36 0.59
C GLY A 73 3.21 -17.87 0.91
N ASP A 74 3.89 -17.51 1.99
CA ASP A 74 3.98 -16.14 2.49
C ASP A 74 4.86 -15.29 1.57
N PHE A 75 4.39 -14.08 1.30
CA PHE A 75 5.10 -13.09 0.52
C PHE A 75 5.36 -11.85 1.36
N GLN A 76 6.61 -11.42 1.36
CA GLN A 76 7.10 -10.28 2.12
C GLN A 76 7.96 -9.44 1.19
N ILE A 77 7.77 -8.12 1.22
CA ILE A 77 8.51 -7.17 0.40
C ILE A 77 8.59 -5.81 1.08
N LYS A 78 9.73 -5.13 0.97
CA LYS A 78 9.86 -3.76 1.46
C LYS A 78 9.09 -2.78 0.59
N LEU A 79 8.55 -1.72 1.18
CA LEU A 79 7.82 -0.71 0.42
C LEU A 79 8.67 -0.01 -0.63
N VAL A 80 9.99 0.11 -0.40
CA VAL A 80 10.93 0.71 -1.36
C VAL A 80 11.09 -0.12 -2.64
N ASP A 81 10.88 -1.44 -2.56
CA ASP A 81 11.00 -2.36 -3.68
C ASP A 81 9.67 -2.55 -4.44
N LEU A 82 8.58 -2.02 -3.88
CA LEU A 82 7.28 -2.01 -4.52
C LEU A 82 7.15 -0.85 -5.49
N ARG A 83 6.58 -1.12 -6.67
CA ARG A 83 6.16 -0.06 -7.61
C ARG A 83 4.70 0.33 -7.41
N LYS A 84 3.82 -0.64 -7.18
CA LYS A 84 2.38 -0.40 -7.09
C LYS A 84 1.67 -1.52 -6.32
N ILE A 85 0.70 -1.14 -5.50
CA ILE A 85 -0.32 -2.03 -4.92
C ILE A 85 -1.67 -1.68 -5.55
N ILE A 86 -2.45 -2.70 -5.89
CA ILE A 86 -3.84 -2.56 -6.36
C ILE A 86 -4.71 -3.37 -5.42
N LEU A 87 -5.73 -2.72 -4.85
CA LEU A 87 -6.64 -3.35 -3.90
C LEU A 87 -7.94 -3.66 -4.62
N GLY A 88 -8.08 -4.92 -5.02
CA GLY A 88 -9.34 -5.45 -5.56
C GLY A 88 -10.40 -5.45 -4.47
N THR A 89 -11.61 -4.96 -4.80
CA THR A 89 -12.79 -5.28 -4.01
C THR A 89 -13.04 -6.78 -4.13
N GLN A 90 -12.95 -7.51 -3.00
CA GLN A 90 -13.58 -8.82 -2.93
C GLN A 90 -15.07 -8.59 -3.13
N ALA A 91 -15.60 -8.91 -4.31
CA ALA A 91 -17.03 -9.02 -4.49
C ALA A 91 -17.47 -10.20 -3.63
N SER A 92 -18.07 -9.95 -2.46
CA SER A 92 -18.78 -10.99 -1.74
C SER A 92 -19.93 -11.42 -2.65
N ARG A 93 -19.77 -12.57 -3.31
CA ARG A 93 -20.93 -13.33 -3.76
C ARG A 93 -21.59 -13.89 -2.51
N TRP A 94 -22.92 -13.93 -2.56
CA TRP A 94 -23.90 -14.43 -1.59
C TRP A 94 -24.39 -13.40 -0.57
#